data_AF-A0A4R4RDD2-F1
#
_entry.id   AF-A0A4R4RDD2-F1
#
_cell.length_a   1.000
_cell.length_b   1.000
_cell.length_c   1.000
_cell.angle_alpha   90.00
_cell.angle_beta   90.00
_cell.angle_gamma   90.00
#
_symmetry.space_group_name_H-M   'P 1'
#
loop_
_entity.id
_entity.type
_entity.pdbx_description
1 polymer ?
#
loop_
_entity_poly.entity_id
_entity_poly.type
_entity_poly.pdbx_seq_one_letter_code
_entity_poly.pdbx_strand_id
1 'polypeptide(L)'
;MTYQGMLERARKLERQGKHTEAAAAYADAAGEMEGRGDWTAAVAARARSARALAAAGSTGEAQRVLDTLDRAAASMPAEVRAGVDAQAAHVLAAAGRTGEAARRAWSAMSAFSSLHDHRRADGAGVHAARLIVKDAGPRGALRPLRELLAQMPPGGEGHRQVAELLADAERRPDRDHDILVTDPDGTSWGRLAAALAVGAHLAVGNGVAWNTLGAPDGGSGDDKALLERDWGVTDHESWRERMDVLLDAQNSDPAIQMVLDQRGRGTGRREWRQAVVAWCREHDISDETIRQVAELPDLVLRYEARFRADGLLKPDGRIESVYGYDFGRAVNMARWGLNAGYCEAEEAEKCVLTAGGRAGQVYSSWGSFSAGYVLGRMLRFDEGEFGEWYKRSLAGHRVLAEDPDSPWRRMAWG
;
A
#
# COMPACT_ATOMS: atom_id res chain seq x y z
N MET A 1 -30.82 40.21 -24.08
CA MET A 1 -30.14 39.61 -22.89
C MET A 1 -28.66 39.95 -23.02
N THR A 2 -27.98 40.39 -21.97
CA THR A 2 -26.51 40.61 -22.05
C THR A 2 -25.82 39.26 -22.18
N TYR A 3 -24.66 39.20 -22.86
CA TYR A 3 -23.90 37.94 -22.96
C TYR A 3 -23.49 37.40 -21.57
N GLN A 4 -23.37 38.28 -20.56
CA GLN A 4 -23.18 37.88 -19.16
C GLN A 4 -24.36 37.05 -18.61
N GLY A 5 -25.61 37.49 -18.85
CA GLY A 5 -26.80 36.73 -18.46
C GLY A 5 -26.93 35.40 -19.21
N MET A 6 -26.45 35.35 -20.46
CA MET A 6 -26.39 34.10 -21.24
C MET A 6 -25.38 33.11 -20.65
N LEU A 7 -24.19 33.58 -20.23
CA LEU A 7 -23.19 32.75 -19.55
C LEU A 7 -23.67 32.22 -18.21
N GLU A 8 -24.38 33.02 -17.42
CA GLU A 8 -24.95 32.58 -16.14
C GLU A 8 -26.00 31.49 -16.33
N ARG A 9 -26.87 31.65 -17.34
CA ARG A 9 -27.82 30.62 -17.75
C ARG A 9 -27.11 29.34 -18.18
N ALA A 10 -26.08 29.43 -19.01
CA ALA A 10 -25.31 28.28 -19.47
C ALA A 10 -24.67 27.52 -18.29
N ARG A 11 -24.03 28.22 -17.35
CA ARG A 11 -23.47 27.63 -16.11
C ARG A 11 -24.54 26.97 -15.24
N LYS A 12 -25.74 27.55 -15.17
CA LYS A 12 -26.86 26.96 -14.43
C LYS A 12 -27.32 25.65 -15.06
N LEU A 13 -27.44 25.59 -16.38
CA LEU A 13 -27.78 24.37 -17.12
C LEU A 13 -26.71 23.29 -16.95
N GLU A 14 -25.44 23.67 -17.00
CA GLU A 14 -24.30 22.77 -16.79
C GLU A 14 -24.33 22.13 -15.39
N ARG A 15 -24.60 22.92 -14.34
CA ARG A 15 -24.76 22.41 -12.96
C ARG A 15 -25.96 21.48 -12.78
N GLN A 16 -26.98 21.60 -13.64
CA GLN A 16 -28.17 20.74 -13.63
C GLN A 16 -27.96 19.45 -14.45
N GLY A 17 -26.77 19.22 -15.03
CA GLY A 17 -26.50 18.07 -15.91
C GLY A 17 -27.12 18.19 -17.30
N LYS A 18 -27.70 19.34 -17.65
CA LYS A 18 -28.32 19.59 -18.96
C LYS A 18 -27.27 19.98 -20.00
N HIS A 19 -26.35 19.08 -20.28
CA HIS A 19 -25.13 19.37 -21.04
C HIS A 19 -25.40 19.83 -22.49
N THR A 20 -26.39 19.26 -23.18
CA THR A 20 -26.79 19.70 -24.53
C THR A 20 -27.34 21.12 -24.54
N GLU A 21 -28.23 21.46 -23.60
CA GLU A 21 -28.80 22.81 -23.47
C GLU A 21 -27.71 23.83 -23.06
N ALA A 22 -26.78 23.43 -22.19
CA ALA A 22 -25.65 24.25 -21.78
C ALA A 22 -24.68 24.54 -22.95
N ALA A 23 -24.39 23.53 -23.78
CA ALA A 23 -23.54 23.68 -24.96
C ALA A 23 -24.10 24.72 -25.93
N ALA A 24 -25.40 24.65 -26.23
CA ALA A 24 -26.09 25.62 -27.08
C ALA A 24 -26.05 27.03 -26.47
N ALA A 25 -26.36 27.16 -25.17
CA ALA A 25 -26.33 28.46 -24.50
C ALA A 25 -24.93 29.10 -24.47
N TYR A 26 -23.86 28.30 -24.34
CA TYR A 26 -22.48 28.80 -24.46
C TYR A 26 -22.13 29.21 -25.90
N ALA A 27 -22.63 28.49 -26.92
CA ALA A 27 -22.42 28.84 -28.33
C ALA A 27 -23.14 30.15 -28.71
N ASP A 28 -24.38 30.33 -28.27
CA ASP A 28 -25.15 31.56 -28.49
C ASP A 28 -24.46 32.76 -27.83
N ALA A 29 -23.96 32.60 -26.60
CA ALA A 29 -23.21 33.64 -25.90
C ALA A 29 -21.91 33.99 -26.65
N ALA A 30 -21.23 33.00 -27.23
CA ALA A 30 -20.03 33.23 -28.02
C ALA A 30 -20.33 34.03 -29.29
N GLY A 31 -21.40 33.71 -30.02
CA GLY A 31 -21.81 34.44 -31.22
C GLY A 31 -22.13 35.92 -30.94
N GLU A 32 -22.78 36.20 -29.81
CA GLU A 32 -23.05 37.58 -29.37
C GLU A 32 -21.76 38.34 -29.04
N MET A 33 -20.75 37.68 -28.46
CA MET A 33 -19.44 38.29 -28.19
C MET A 33 -18.68 38.64 -29.49
N GLU A 34 -18.72 37.75 -30.48
CA GLU A 34 -18.12 38.01 -31.79
C GLU A 34 -18.78 39.16 -32.53
N GLY A 35 -20.11 39.22 -32.50
CA GLY A 35 -20.86 40.33 -33.09
C GLY A 35 -20.48 41.70 -32.48
N ARG A 36 -19.93 41.70 -31.27
CA ARG A 36 -19.42 42.88 -30.56
C ARG A 36 -17.90 43.06 -30.67
N GLY A 37 -17.20 42.15 -31.35
CA GLY A 37 -15.74 42.18 -31.52
C GLY A 37 -14.93 41.66 -30.32
N ASP A 38 -15.56 41.07 -29.30
CA ASP A 38 -14.86 40.48 -28.14
C ASP A 38 -14.46 39.02 -28.43
N TRP A 39 -13.45 38.88 -29.29
CA TRP A 39 -12.95 37.58 -29.75
C TRP A 39 -12.37 36.72 -28.63
N THR A 40 -11.76 37.35 -27.62
CA THR A 40 -11.18 36.67 -26.46
C THR A 40 -12.27 35.99 -25.62
N ALA A 41 -13.33 36.72 -25.27
CA ALA A 41 -14.43 36.15 -24.52
C ALA A 41 -15.18 35.09 -25.35
N ALA A 42 -15.33 35.31 -26.66
CA ALA A 42 -15.97 34.37 -27.57
C ALA A 42 -15.25 33.01 -27.60
N VAL A 43 -13.91 33.01 -27.70
CA VAL A 43 -13.10 31.78 -27.68
C VAL A 43 -13.24 31.03 -26.35
N ALA A 44 -13.22 31.75 -25.23
CA ALA A 44 -13.42 31.14 -23.91
C ALA A 44 -14.83 30.52 -23.77
N ALA A 45 -15.87 31.17 -24.29
CA ALA A 45 -17.24 30.65 -24.29
C ALA A 45 -17.38 29.42 -25.19
N ARG A 46 -16.77 29.41 -26.37
CA ARG A 46 -16.75 28.23 -27.26
C ARG A 46 -16.00 27.05 -26.67
N ALA A 47 -14.89 27.28 -25.97
CA ALA A 47 -14.17 26.19 -25.29
C ALA A 47 -15.05 25.49 -24.25
N ARG A 48 -15.90 26.26 -23.53
CA ARG A 48 -16.89 25.70 -22.60
C ARG A 48 -18.03 24.99 -23.33
N SER A 49 -18.48 25.51 -24.47
CA SER A 49 -19.44 24.83 -25.34
C SER A 49 -18.92 23.46 -25.80
N ALA A 50 -17.67 23.38 -26.26
CA ALA A 50 -17.03 22.12 -26.65
C ALA A 50 -16.98 21.10 -25.50
N ARG A 51 -16.61 21.54 -24.29
CA ARG A 51 -16.65 20.67 -23.10
C ARG A 51 -18.06 20.18 -22.80
N ALA A 52 -19.07 21.04 -22.89
CA ALA A 52 -20.45 20.66 -22.64
C ALA A 52 -20.96 19.66 -23.69
N LEU A 53 -20.60 19.82 -24.97
CA LEU A 53 -20.87 18.84 -26.02
C LEU A 53 -20.24 17.48 -25.71
N ALA A 54 -18.98 17.47 -25.26
CA ALA A 54 -18.28 16.24 -24.88
C ALA A 54 -18.97 15.56 -23.68
N ALA A 55 -19.40 16.32 -22.66
CA ALA A 55 -20.16 15.80 -21.52
C ALA A 55 -21.54 15.27 -21.91
N ALA A 56 -22.15 15.79 -22.98
CA ALA A 56 -23.39 15.29 -23.57
C ALA A 56 -23.20 14.05 -24.45
N GLY A 57 -21.97 13.53 -24.59
CA GLY A 57 -21.65 12.39 -25.46
C GLY A 57 -21.41 12.75 -26.94
N SER A 58 -21.50 14.03 -27.31
CA SER A 58 -21.27 14.53 -28.68
C SER A 58 -19.78 14.79 -28.94
N THR A 59 -18.95 13.78 -28.71
CA THR A 59 -17.47 13.89 -28.71
C THR A 59 -16.90 14.32 -30.07
N GLY A 60 -17.45 13.83 -31.18
CA GLY A 60 -17.00 14.20 -32.53
C GLY A 60 -17.27 15.66 -32.89
N GLU A 61 -18.38 16.23 -32.40
CA GLU A 61 -18.66 17.67 -32.58
C GLU A 61 -17.79 18.53 -31.69
N ALA A 62 -17.62 18.13 -30.42
CA ALA A 62 -16.73 18.79 -29.49
C ALA A 62 -15.28 18.88 -30.02
N GLN A 63 -14.78 17.82 -30.66
CA GLN A 63 -13.46 17.81 -31.29
C GLN A 63 -13.34 18.80 -32.46
N ARG A 64 -14.34 18.87 -33.35
CA ARG A 64 -14.34 19.84 -34.45
C ARG A 64 -14.31 21.29 -33.96
N VAL A 65 -15.04 21.57 -32.88
CA VAL A 65 -14.99 22.89 -32.23
C VAL A 65 -13.60 23.13 -31.66
N LEU A 66 -13.00 22.14 -30.99
CA LEU A 66 -11.65 22.24 -30.44
C LEU A 66 -10.58 22.51 -31.51
N ASP A 67 -10.59 21.81 -32.64
CA ASP A 67 -9.64 22.01 -33.75
C ASP A 67 -9.71 23.44 -34.33
N THR A 68 -10.90 24.04 -34.29
CA THR A 68 -11.10 25.44 -34.70
C THR A 68 -10.54 26.39 -33.64
N LEU A 69 -10.74 26.09 -32.37
CA LEU A 69 -10.22 26.88 -31.25
C LEU A 69 -8.69 26.83 -31.16
N ASP A 70 -8.05 25.68 -31.37
CA ASP A 70 -6.60 25.57 -31.30
C ASP A 70 -5.91 26.44 -32.37
N ARG A 71 -6.49 26.53 -33.58
CA ARG A 71 -6.02 27.45 -34.63
C ARG A 71 -6.19 28.92 -34.24
N ALA A 72 -7.34 29.27 -33.66
CA ALA A 72 -7.63 30.64 -33.24
C ALA A 72 -6.79 31.08 -32.02
N ALA A 73 -6.56 30.18 -31.06
CA ALA A 73 -5.84 30.46 -29.82
C ALA A 73 -4.31 30.58 -30.01
N ALA A 74 -3.77 30.12 -31.14
CA ALA A 74 -2.35 30.18 -31.47
C ALA A 74 -1.79 31.63 -31.50
N SER A 75 -2.63 32.62 -31.83
CA SER A 75 -2.27 34.04 -31.84
C SER A 75 -2.84 34.83 -30.67
N MET A 76 -3.48 34.16 -29.70
CA MET A 76 -4.14 34.81 -28.55
C MET A 76 -3.24 34.87 -27.31
N PRO A 77 -3.57 35.76 -26.34
CA PRO A 77 -2.85 35.85 -25.06
C PRO A 77 -2.77 34.52 -24.32
N ALA A 78 -1.71 34.34 -23.52
CA ALA A 78 -1.45 33.11 -22.78
C ALA A 78 -2.62 32.67 -21.88
N GLU A 79 -3.34 33.62 -21.29
CA GLU A 79 -4.52 33.33 -20.45
C GLU A 79 -5.64 32.62 -21.23
N VAL A 80 -5.88 33.05 -22.47
CA VAL A 80 -6.92 32.46 -23.33
C VAL A 80 -6.51 31.05 -23.72
N ARG A 81 -5.23 30.86 -24.08
CA ARG A 81 -4.68 29.55 -24.42
C ARG A 81 -4.76 28.58 -23.24
N ALA A 82 -4.37 29.01 -22.05
CA ALA A 82 -4.50 28.21 -20.82
C ALA A 82 -5.96 27.82 -20.55
N GLY A 83 -6.90 28.74 -20.80
CA GLY A 83 -8.34 28.48 -20.75
C GLY A 83 -8.81 27.42 -21.73
N VAL A 84 -8.35 27.48 -22.98
CA VAL A 84 -8.65 26.49 -24.02
C VAL A 84 -8.06 25.13 -23.67
N ASP A 85 -6.78 25.07 -23.28
CA ASP A 85 -6.08 23.85 -22.85
C ASP A 85 -6.82 23.12 -21.73
N ALA A 86 -7.32 23.87 -20.73
CA ALA A 86 -8.09 23.32 -19.62
C ALA A 86 -9.42 22.68 -20.06
N GLN A 87 -10.12 23.27 -21.04
CA GLN A 87 -11.35 22.66 -21.58
C GLN A 87 -11.04 21.51 -22.54
N ALA A 88 -9.97 21.64 -23.33
CA ALA A 88 -9.49 20.64 -24.27
C ALA A 88 -9.18 19.31 -23.58
N ALA A 89 -8.58 19.36 -22.39
CA ALA A 89 -8.33 18.18 -21.57
C ALA A 89 -9.61 17.35 -21.31
N HIS A 90 -10.71 18.01 -20.94
CA HIS A 90 -11.99 17.32 -20.74
C HIS A 90 -12.56 16.73 -22.03
N VAL A 91 -12.48 17.47 -23.15
CA VAL A 91 -12.97 17.02 -24.46
C VAL A 91 -12.20 15.79 -24.94
N LEU A 92 -10.86 15.82 -24.85
CA LEU A 92 -10.00 14.73 -25.26
C LEU A 92 -10.17 13.49 -24.38
N ALA A 93 -10.33 13.68 -23.06
CA ALA A 93 -10.58 12.59 -22.12
C ALA A 93 -11.92 11.89 -22.42
N ALA A 94 -12.97 12.65 -22.74
CA ALA A 94 -14.27 12.09 -23.13
C ALA A 94 -14.20 11.31 -24.46
N ALA A 95 -13.28 11.68 -25.35
CA ALA A 95 -13.03 10.97 -26.60
C ALA A 95 -12.04 9.78 -26.46
N GLY A 96 -11.63 9.42 -25.24
CA GLY A 96 -10.72 8.30 -24.99
C GLY A 96 -9.24 8.59 -25.26
N ARG A 97 -8.86 9.83 -25.60
CA ARG A 97 -7.47 10.24 -25.86
C ARG A 97 -6.79 10.68 -24.56
N THR A 98 -6.71 9.77 -23.59
CA THR A 98 -6.36 10.09 -22.19
C THR A 98 -4.96 10.69 -22.04
N GLY A 99 -3.93 10.14 -22.68
CA GLY A 99 -2.57 10.69 -22.62
C GLY A 99 -2.43 12.08 -23.25
N GLU A 100 -3.20 12.39 -24.30
CA GLU A 100 -3.25 13.76 -24.86
C GLU A 100 -3.96 14.72 -23.92
N ALA A 101 -5.08 14.28 -23.33
CA ALA A 101 -5.79 15.05 -22.33
C ALA A 101 -4.90 15.41 -21.14
N ALA A 102 -4.10 14.45 -20.65
CA ALA A 102 -3.15 14.66 -19.57
C ALA A 102 -2.14 15.78 -19.89
N ARG A 103 -1.58 15.75 -21.12
CA ARG A 103 -0.65 16.79 -21.57
C ARG A 103 -1.30 18.17 -21.67
N ARG A 104 -2.55 18.27 -22.15
CA ARG A 104 -3.28 19.54 -22.22
C ARG A 104 -3.57 20.08 -20.81
N ALA A 105 -3.97 19.22 -19.87
CA ALA A 105 -4.20 19.61 -18.48
C ALA A 105 -2.91 20.10 -17.80
N TRP A 106 -1.78 19.44 -18.02
CA TRP A 106 -0.47 19.88 -17.52
C TRP A 106 -0.09 21.24 -18.09
N SER A 107 -0.19 21.43 -19.41
CA SER A 107 0.08 22.71 -20.08
C SER A 107 -0.76 23.85 -19.49
N ALA A 108 -2.05 23.60 -19.26
CA ALA A 108 -2.94 24.56 -18.60
C ALA A 108 -2.48 24.90 -17.18
N MET A 109 -2.10 23.90 -16.37
CA MET A 109 -1.59 24.09 -15.01
C MET A 109 -0.36 25.00 -15.02
N SER A 110 0.67 24.67 -15.82
CA SER A 110 1.91 25.44 -15.90
C SER A 110 1.67 26.88 -16.36
N ALA A 111 0.75 27.07 -17.31
CA ALA A 111 0.39 28.40 -17.80
C ALA A 111 -0.36 29.24 -16.75
N PHE A 112 -1.34 28.67 -16.02
CA PHE A 112 -2.01 29.37 -14.94
C PHE A 112 -1.06 29.72 -13.78
N SER A 113 -0.14 28.80 -13.45
CA SER A 113 0.89 29.05 -12.44
C SER A 113 1.77 30.25 -12.83
N SER A 114 2.20 30.33 -14.10
CA SER A 114 2.99 31.46 -14.63
C SER A 114 2.21 32.79 -14.64
N LEU A 115 0.88 32.73 -14.71
CA LEU A 115 -0.03 33.87 -14.61
C LEU A 115 -0.42 34.20 -13.16
N HIS A 116 0.12 33.49 -12.17
CA HIS A 116 -0.20 33.61 -10.74
C HIS A 116 -1.68 33.30 -10.40
N ASP A 117 -2.38 32.55 -11.25
CA ASP A 117 -3.74 32.03 -10.99
C ASP A 117 -3.63 30.64 -10.34
N HIS A 118 -3.20 30.61 -9.08
CA HIS A 118 -2.94 29.37 -8.34
C HIS A 118 -4.20 28.50 -8.20
N ARG A 119 -5.40 29.11 -8.13
CA ARG A 119 -6.65 28.36 -8.02
C ARG A 119 -6.93 27.51 -9.26
N ARG A 120 -6.75 28.08 -10.46
CA ARG A 120 -6.95 27.33 -11.71
C ARG A 120 -5.77 26.40 -11.98
N ALA A 121 -4.56 26.78 -11.60
CA ALA A 121 -3.39 25.91 -11.67
C ALA A 121 -3.61 24.63 -10.85
N ASP A 122 -4.06 24.76 -9.59
CA ASP A 122 -4.37 23.61 -8.72
C ASP A 122 -5.40 22.68 -9.36
N GLY A 123 -6.52 23.23 -9.84
CA GLY A 123 -7.57 22.44 -10.49
C GLY A 123 -7.08 21.71 -11.75
N ALA A 124 -6.26 22.36 -12.56
CA ALA A 124 -5.67 21.77 -13.75
C ALA A 124 -4.61 20.70 -13.41
N GLY A 125 -3.82 20.90 -12.36
CA GLY A 125 -2.84 19.94 -11.85
C GLY A 125 -3.50 18.66 -11.36
N VAL A 126 -4.55 18.77 -10.53
CA VAL A 126 -5.33 17.60 -10.10
C VAL A 126 -5.95 16.87 -11.29
N HIS A 127 -6.46 17.60 -12.28
CA HIS A 127 -7.01 16.97 -13.48
C HIS A 127 -5.94 16.22 -14.27
N ALA A 128 -4.76 16.81 -14.45
CA ALA A 128 -3.62 16.19 -15.11
C ALA A 128 -3.19 14.91 -14.38
N ALA A 129 -3.05 14.95 -13.06
CA ALA A 129 -2.67 13.79 -12.24
C ALA A 129 -3.63 12.61 -12.43
N ARG A 130 -4.95 12.86 -12.36
CA ARG A 130 -5.97 11.81 -12.57
C ARG A 130 -5.90 11.19 -13.97
N LEU A 131 -5.64 12.01 -14.99
CA LEU A 131 -5.50 11.53 -16.37
C LEU A 131 -4.20 10.74 -16.58
N ILE A 132 -3.09 11.15 -15.96
CA ILE A 132 -1.81 10.42 -15.99
C ILE A 132 -1.99 9.01 -15.40
N VAL A 133 -2.62 8.91 -14.23
CA VAL A 133 -2.90 7.61 -13.57
C VAL A 133 -3.78 6.74 -14.46
N LYS A 134 -4.82 7.32 -15.07
CA LYS A 134 -5.73 6.61 -15.97
C LYS A 134 -5.05 6.10 -17.25
N ASP A 135 -4.10 6.86 -17.80
CA ASP A 135 -3.40 6.55 -19.06
C ASP A 135 -2.28 5.53 -18.87
N ALA A 136 -1.39 5.77 -17.90
CA ALA A 136 -0.16 5.00 -17.70
C ALA A 136 -0.29 3.88 -16.65
N GLY A 137 -1.39 3.86 -15.90
CA GLY A 137 -1.56 3.04 -14.70
C GLY A 137 -0.68 3.49 -13.53
N PRO A 138 -0.87 2.93 -12.32
CA PRO A 138 -0.18 3.34 -11.09
C PRO A 138 1.35 3.38 -11.21
N ARG A 139 1.98 2.30 -11.73
CA ARG A 139 3.45 2.23 -11.86
C ARG A 139 4.00 3.20 -12.90
N GLY A 140 3.30 3.36 -14.03
CA GLY A 140 3.70 4.29 -15.09
C GLY A 140 3.53 5.76 -14.68
N ALA A 141 2.66 6.03 -13.70
CA ALA A 141 2.35 7.37 -13.22
C ALA A 141 3.35 7.91 -12.19
N LEU A 142 4.17 7.07 -11.54
CA LEU A 142 5.06 7.49 -10.45
C LEU A 142 5.96 8.67 -10.79
N ARG A 143 6.73 8.54 -11.87
CA ARG A 143 7.67 9.57 -12.30
C ARG A 143 6.94 10.85 -12.76
N PRO A 144 5.93 10.78 -13.65
CA PRO A 144 5.16 11.96 -14.04
C PRO A 144 4.47 12.67 -12.87
N LEU A 145 3.94 11.94 -11.87
CA LEU A 145 3.30 12.54 -10.71
C LEU A 145 4.29 13.27 -9.80
N ARG A 146 5.51 12.74 -9.60
CA ARG A 146 6.58 13.45 -8.87
C ARG A 146 6.99 14.73 -9.60
N GLU A 147 7.15 14.66 -10.92
CA GLU A 147 7.49 15.82 -11.76
C GLU A 147 6.38 16.90 -11.75
N LEU A 148 5.11 16.48 -11.72
CA LEU A 148 3.95 17.36 -11.62
C LEU A 148 3.90 18.03 -10.25
N LEU A 149 4.04 17.27 -9.17
CA LEU A 149 3.97 17.77 -7.80
C LEU A 149 5.06 18.81 -7.53
N ALA A 150 6.28 18.59 -8.05
CA ALA A 150 7.39 19.53 -7.93
C ALA A 150 7.14 20.90 -8.59
N GLN A 151 6.18 20.98 -9.53
CA GLN A 151 5.80 22.22 -10.21
C GLN A 151 4.57 22.90 -9.57
N MET A 152 3.93 22.26 -8.60
CA MET A 152 2.77 22.81 -7.90
C MET A 152 3.20 23.57 -6.64
N PRO A 153 2.47 24.65 -6.26
CA PRO A 153 2.74 25.35 -5.00
C PRO A 153 2.55 24.42 -3.80
N PRO A 154 3.53 24.32 -2.88
CA PRO A 154 3.39 23.48 -1.70
C PRO A 154 2.28 23.99 -0.76
N GLY A 155 1.57 23.06 -0.12
CA GLY A 155 0.53 23.37 0.87
C GLY A 155 -0.87 23.68 0.30
N GLY A 156 -1.04 23.75 -1.02
CA GLY A 156 -2.34 23.89 -1.69
C GLY A 156 -3.22 22.63 -1.57
N GLU A 157 -4.54 22.79 -1.71
CA GLU A 157 -5.48 21.66 -1.78
C GLU A 157 -5.19 20.77 -2.99
N GLY A 158 -4.86 21.37 -4.14
CA GLY A 158 -4.48 20.61 -5.33
C GLY A 158 -3.19 19.83 -5.13
N HIS A 159 -2.19 20.44 -4.49
CA HIS A 159 -0.93 19.77 -4.16
C HIS A 159 -1.17 18.56 -3.24
N ARG A 160 -2.03 18.67 -2.22
CA ARG A 160 -2.39 17.54 -1.35
C ARG A 160 -3.06 16.41 -2.11
N GLN A 161 -4.04 16.71 -2.96
CA GLN A 161 -4.72 15.70 -3.78
C GLN A 161 -3.77 14.99 -4.77
N VAL A 162 -2.80 15.70 -5.34
CA VAL A 162 -1.79 15.07 -6.23
C VAL A 162 -0.79 14.24 -5.43
N ALA A 163 -0.39 14.69 -4.23
CA ALA A 163 0.44 13.90 -3.32
C ALA A 163 -0.26 12.61 -2.87
N GLU A 164 -1.56 12.67 -2.58
CA GLU A 164 -2.39 11.50 -2.27
C GLU A 164 -2.45 10.53 -3.46
N LEU A 165 -2.65 11.02 -4.69
CA LEU A 165 -2.62 10.20 -5.91
C LEU A 165 -1.24 9.58 -6.17
N LEU A 166 -0.15 10.30 -5.85
CA LEU A 166 1.20 9.74 -5.92
C LEU A 166 1.38 8.64 -4.87
N ALA A 167 0.96 8.88 -3.62
CA ALA A 167 0.99 7.88 -2.57
C ALA A 167 0.09 6.66 -2.90
N ASP A 168 -1.07 6.86 -3.54
CA ASP A 168 -1.93 5.79 -4.08
C ASP A 168 -1.24 5.02 -5.21
N ALA A 169 -0.49 5.70 -6.07
CA ALA A 169 0.21 5.09 -7.19
C ALA A 169 1.48 4.33 -6.75
N GLU A 170 2.14 4.82 -5.69
CA GLU A 170 3.23 4.15 -4.97
C GLU A 170 2.71 2.95 -4.19
N ARG A 171 1.47 3.03 -3.70
CA ARG A 171 0.75 1.87 -3.16
C ARG A 171 0.53 0.85 -4.27
N ARG A 172 0.81 -0.42 -3.97
CA ARG A 172 0.57 -1.56 -4.86
C ARG A 172 -0.90 -1.98 -4.70
N PRO A 173 -1.77 -1.72 -5.69
CA PRO A 173 -3.22 -1.87 -5.51
C PRO A 173 -3.70 -3.33 -5.55
N ASP A 174 -2.79 -4.31 -5.60
CA ASP A 174 -3.08 -5.74 -5.49
C ASP A 174 -2.92 -6.32 -4.08
N ARG A 175 -2.52 -5.52 -3.07
CA ARG A 175 -2.42 -5.99 -1.67
C ARG A 175 -2.66 -4.89 -0.64
N ASP A 176 -3.47 -5.19 0.38
CA ASP A 176 -3.57 -4.38 1.61
C ASP A 176 -2.36 -4.65 2.55
N HIS A 177 -1.16 -4.50 1.96
CA HIS A 177 0.18 -4.35 2.53
C HIS A 177 1.12 -5.58 2.54
N ASP A 178 2.27 -5.38 1.87
CA ASP A 178 3.53 -6.14 1.80
C ASP A 178 4.63 -5.16 1.35
N ILE A 179 4.89 -4.10 2.13
CA ILE A 179 5.84 -3.04 1.78
C ILE A 179 6.87 -2.84 2.91
N LEU A 180 8.12 -2.58 2.55
CA LEU A 180 9.12 -2.17 3.52
C LEU A 180 8.96 -0.68 3.84
N VAL A 181 8.61 -0.37 5.08
CA VAL A 181 8.54 1.01 5.59
C VAL A 181 9.64 1.19 6.64
N THR A 182 10.49 2.18 6.46
CA THR A 182 11.52 2.57 7.42
C THR A 182 11.26 4.01 7.82
N ASP A 183 11.08 4.26 9.11
CA ASP A 183 11.00 5.60 9.66
C ASP A 183 12.40 6.23 9.67
N PRO A 184 12.62 7.39 9.01
CA PRO A 184 13.92 8.09 9.04
C PRO A 184 14.40 8.45 10.45
N ASP A 185 13.49 8.68 11.39
CA ASP A 185 13.78 9.05 12.77
C ASP A 185 13.80 7.83 13.72
N GLY A 186 13.44 6.66 13.22
CA GLY A 186 13.47 5.40 13.96
C GLY A 186 14.87 4.80 14.13
N THR A 187 14.96 3.75 14.96
CA THR A 187 16.23 3.10 15.29
C THR A 187 16.80 2.34 14.09
N SER A 188 17.77 2.93 13.40
CA SER A 188 18.33 2.38 12.15
C SER A 188 19.44 1.34 12.35
N TRP A 189 20.06 1.27 13.54
CA TRP A 189 21.16 0.35 13.84
C TRP A 189 21.22 -0.03 15.33
N GLY A 190 21.96 -1.09 15.64
CA GLY A 190 22.22 -1.55 17.01
C GLY A 190 21.27 -2.67 17.47
N ARG A 191 21.39 -3.06 18.75
CA ARG A 191 20.68 -4.23 19.30
C ARG A 191 19.17 -4.08 19.22
N LEU A 192 18.64 -2.89 19.50
CA LEU A 192 17.22 -2.63 19.42
C LEU A 192 16.71 -2.69 17.97
N ALA A 193 17.46 -2.14 16.99
CA ALA A 193 17.11 -2.28 15.57
C ALA A 193 17.10 -3.74 15.13
N ALA A 194 18.11 -4.52 15.51
CA ALA A 194 18.18 -5.95 15.20
C ALA A 194 16.99 -6.72 15.83
N ALA A 195 16.63 -6.40 17.07
CA ALA A 195 15.48 -7.00 17.74
C ALA A 195 14.14 -6.58 17.11
N LEU A 196 13.97 -5.32 16.73
CA LEU A 196 12.80 -4.84 15.99
C LEU A 196 12.66 -5.53 14.62
N ALA A 197 13.79 -5.79 13.94
CA ALA A 197 13.82 -6.48 12.66
C ALA A 197 13.32 -7.94 12.73
N VAL A 198 13.29 -8.57 13.91
CA VAL A 198 12.63 -9.87 14.14
C VAL A 198 11.11 -9.76 13.95
N GLY A 199 10.51 -8.62 14.29
CA GLY A 199 9.08 -8.34 14.07
C GLY A 199 8.72 -7.90 12.65
N ALA A 200 9.70 -7.78 11.74
CA ALA A 200 9.52 -7.11 10.46
C ALA A 200 8.57 -7.83 9.49
N HIS A 201 8.39 -9.15 9.62
CA HIS A 201 7.39 -9.90 8.82
C HIS A 201 5.98 -9.30 8.95
N LEU A 202 5.57 -9.00 10.18
CA LEU A 202 4.26 -8.42 10.42
C LEU A 202 4.22 -6.93 10.07
N ALA A 203 5.32 -6.20 10.32
CA ALA A 203 5.43 -4.80 9.93
C ALA A 203 5.26 -4.61 8.42
N VAL A 204 5.91 -5.45 7.61
CA VAL A 204 5.78 -5.45 6.14
C VAL A 204 4.36 -5.79 5.70
N GLY A 205 3.78 -6.84 6.29
CA GLY A 205 2.42 -7.28 5.99
C GLY A 205 1.33 -6.28 6.42
N ASN A 206 1.63 -5.37 7.34
CA ASN A 206 0.73 -4.32 7.81
C ASN A 206 1.06 -2.95 7.22
N GLY A 207 2.17 -2.80 6.51
CA GLY A 207 2.60 -1.54 5.90
C GLY A 207 3.04 -0.47 6.91
N VAL A 208 3.53 -0.89 8.08
CA VAL A 208 4.00 0.01 9.15
C VAL A 208 5.52 0.00 9.26
N ALA A 209 6.11 1.07 9.82
CA ALA A 209 7.55 1.15 10.01
C ALA A 209 8.08 -0.05 10.82
N TRP A 210 9.19 -0.67 10.40
CA TRP A 210 9.77 -1.79 11.14
C TRP A 210 10.64 -1.36 12.32
N ASN A 211 11.18 -0.13 12.28
CA ASN A 211 12.25 0.35 13.16
C ASN A 211 11.80 1.31 14.27
N THR A 212 10.51 1.30 14.61
CA THR A 212 9.95 2.14 15.68
C THR A 212 9.32 1.28 16.77
N LEU A 213 9.56 1.68 18.03
CA LEU A 213 8.97 0.99 19.19
C LEU A 213 7.50 1.39 19.39
N GLY A 214 7.13 2.63 19.06
CA GLY A 214 5.75 3.12 19.09
C GLY A 214 5.43 4.00 17.87
N ALA A 215 4.15 4.29 17.65
CA ALA A 215 3.69 5.16 16.56
C ALA A 215 3.99 6.64 16.86
N PRO A 216 4.60 7.42 15.93
CA PRO A 216 4.95 8.82 16.15
C PRO A 216 3.77 9.76 16.47
N ASP A 217 2.57 9.40 16.01
CA ASP A 217 1.34 10.19 15.99
C ASP A 217 0.22 9.64 16.87
N GLY A 218 0.51 8.64 17.72
CA GLY A 218 -0.44 8.19 18.74
C GLY A 218 -1.66 7.46 18.18
N GLY A 219 -1.46 6.55 17.22
CA GLY A 219 -2.45 5.60 16.66
C GLY A 219 -3.10 4.62 17.65
N SER A 220 -3.23 5.03 18.92
CA SER A 220 -3.71 4.28 20.08
C SER A 220 -5.13 3.72 19.95
N GLY A 221 -5.98 4.28 19.08
CA GLY A 221 -7.35 3.83 18.89
C GLY A 221 -7.45 2.47 18.17
N ASP A 222 -6.69 2.31 17.11
CA ASP A 222 -6.74 1.10 16.27
C ASP A 222 -6.06 -0.09 16.95
N ASP A 223 -4.94 0.15 17.65
CA ASP A 223 -4.21 -0.90 18.37
C ASP A 223 -4.98 -1.42 19.59
N LYS A 224 -5.71 -0.55 20.32
CA LYS A 224 -6.62 -1.00 21.40
C LYS A 224 -7.72 -1.90 20.87
N ALA A 225 -8.39 -1.47 19.79
CA ALA A 225 -9.47 -2.25 19.18
C ALA A 225 -8.95 -3.59 18.64
N LEU A 226 -7.75 -3.64 18.06
CA LEU A 226 -7.09 -4.86 17.61
C LEU A 226 -6.77 -5.80 18.78
N LEU A 227 -6.18 -5.27 19.85
CA LEU A 227 -5.81 -6.06 21.03
C LEU A 227 -7.05 -6.66 21.73
N GLU A 228 -8.12 -5.89 21.88
CA GLU A 228 -9.37 -6.38 22.44
C GLU A 228 -9.99 -7.46 21.54
N ARG A 229 -10.14 -7.16 20.23
CA ARG A 229 -10.83 -8.05 19.27
C ARG A 229 -10.08 -9.37 19.02
N ASP A 230 -8.78 -9.30 18.77
CA ASP A 230 -8.01 -10.44 18.25
C ASP A 230 -7.23 -11.18 19.34
N TRP A 231 -7.03 -10.57 20.50
CA TRP A 231 -6.21 -11.12 21.58
C TRP A 231 -6.92 -11.16 22.94
N GLY A 232 -8.07 -10.50 23.08
CA GLY A 232 -8.79 -10.38 24.35
C GLY A 232 -8.00 -9.60 25.40
N VAL A 233 -7.16 -8.65 24.96
CA VAL A 233 -6.32 -7.83 25.83
C VAL A 233 -6.98 -6.48 26.04
N THR A 234 -7.26 -6.12 27.29
CA THR A 234 -7.97 -4.88 27.64
C THR A 234 -7.23 -3.99 28.63
N ASP A 235 -6.13 -4.49 29.21
CA ASP A 235 -5.34 -3.83 30.24
C ASP A 235 -3.89 -4.36 30.27
N HIS A 236 -3.08 -3.81 31.19
CA HIS A 236 -1.68 -4.19 31.39
C HIS A 236 -1.50 -5.67 31.78
N GLU A 237 -2.35 -6.21 32.65
CA GLU A 237 -2.21 -7.58 33.17
C GLU A 237 -2.46 -8.61 32.05
N SER A 238 -3.59 -8.48 31.36
CA SER A 238 -3.92 -9.32 30.20
C SER A 238 -2.90 -9.17 29.06
N TRP A 239 -2.38 -7.96 28.83
CA TRP A 239 -1.29 -7.74 27.88
C TRP A 239 -0.02 -8.51 28.29
N ARG A 240 0.37 -8.40 29.57
CA ARG A 240 1.58 -9.04 30.10
C ARG A 240 1.51 -10.56 29.99
N GLU A 241 0.37 -11.16 30.32
CA GLU A 241 0.14 -12.59 30.15
C GLU A 241 0.32 -13.03 28.69
N ARG A 242 -0.29 -12.31 27.74
CA ARG A 242 -0.14 -12.62 26.30
C ARG A 242 1.29 -12.42 25.81
N MET A 243 1.96 -11.40 26.30
CA MET A 243 3.37 -11.14 26.01
C MET A 243 4.25 -12.31 26.47
N ASP A 244 4.03 -12.82 27.68
CA ASP A 244 4.81 -13.94 28.23
C ASP A 244 4.57 -15.25 27.48
N VAL A 245 3.32 -15.55 27.10
CA VAL A 245 3.00 -16.70 26.24
C VAL A 245 3.77 -16.64 24.91
N LEU A 246 3.86 -15.45 24.29
CA LEU A 246 4.60 -15.26 23.04
C LEU A 246 6.11 -15.36 23.24
N LEU A 247 6.64 -14.78 24.32
CA LEU A 247 8.07 -14.90 24.62
C LEU A 247 8.43 -16.37 24.86
N ASP A 248 7.62 -17.12 25.59
CA ASP A 248 7.83 -18.55 25.90
C ASP A 248 7.50 -19.49 24.72
N ALA A 249 7.12 -18.93 23.57
CA ALA A 249 6.76 -19.67 22.35
C ALA A 249 5.63 -20.69 22.55
N GLN A 250 4.64 -20.32 23.37
CA GLN A 250 3.49 -21.14 23.75
C GLN A 250 2.18 -20.70 23.07
N ASN A 251 2.24 -19.84 22.05
CA ASN A 251 1.06 -19.37 21.34
C ASN A 251 0.65 -20.31 20.17
N SER A 252 1.54 -21.22 19.77
CA SER A 252 1.26 -22.28 18.80
C SER A 252 1.12 -23.64 19.49
N ASP A 253 0.48 -24.61 18.83
CA ASP A 253 0.33 -25.97 19.38
C ASP A 253 1.72 -26.60 19.66
N PRO A 254 2.03 -26.99 20.91
CA PRO A 254 3.32 -27.55 21.29
C PRO A 254 3.66 -28.86 20.54
N ALA A 255 2.66 -29.59 20.04
CA ALA A 255 2.87 -30.79 19.23
C ALA A 255 3.68 -30.50 17.95
N ILE A 256 3.58 -29.28 17.39
CA ILE A 256 4.30 -28.91 16.17
C ILE A 256 5.81 -28.92 16.40
N GLN A 257 6.29 -28.21 17.43
CA GLN A 257 7.73 -28.19 17.71
C GLN A 257 8.21 -29.57 18.16
N MET A 258 7.45 -30.27 19.00
CA MET A 258 7.79 -31.64 19.40
C MET A 258 8.02 -32.54 18.19
N VAL A 259 7.17 -32.48 17.15
CA VAL A 259 7.36 -33.25 15.91
C VAL A 259 8.67 -32.89 15.21
N LEU A 260 9.02 -31.61 15.14
CA LEU A 260 10.30 -31.18 14.57
C LEU A 260 11.49 -31.69 15.39
N ASP A 261 11.39 -31.69 16.71
CA ASP A 261 12.44 -32.15 17.63
C ASP A 261 12.75 -33.66 17.46
N GLN A 262 11.77 -34.46 17.02
CA GLN A 262 11.98 -35.88 16.71
C GLN A 262 12.70 -36.11 15.37
N ARG A 263 13.01 -35.07 14.59
CA ARG A 263 13.64 -35.20 13.27
C ARG A 263 15.17 -35.26 13.36
N GLY A 264 15.70 -36.47 13.43
CA GLY A 264 17.14 -36.72 13.31
C GLY A 264 17.77 -36.23 11.99
N ARG A 265 19.09 -36.06 11.98
CA ARG A 265 19.86 -35.78 10.75
C ARG A 265 19.83 -37.00 9.83
N GLY A 266 19.50 -36.79 8.55
CA GLY A 266 19.41 -37.86 7.56
C GLY A 266 18.20 -38.79 7.70
N THR A 267 17.28 -38.49 8.63
CA THR A 267 16.08 -39.30 8.85
C THR A 267 15.11 -39.18 7.67
N GLY A 268 14.74 -40.33 7.08
CA GLY A 268 13.72 -40.41 6.05
C GLY A 268 12.31 -40.16 6.59
N ARG A 269 11.35 -39.92 5.70
CA ARG A 269 9.94 -39.62 6.05
C ARG A 269 9.32 -40.67 6.97
N ARG A 270 9.54 -41.96 6.67
CA ARG A 270 8.98 -43.08 7.44
C ARG A 270 9.62 -43.16 8.83
N GLU A 271 10.94 -43.06 8.89
CA GLU A 271 11.71 -43.12 10.13
C GLU A 271 11.34 -41.95 11.05
N TRP A 272 11.08 -40.77 10.49
CA TRP A 272 10.62 -39.61 11.26
C TRP A 272 9.21 -39.83 11.84
N ARG A 273 8.25 -40.29 11.04
CA ARG A 273 6.91 -40.65 11.55
C ARG A 273 6.97 -41.70 12.66
N GLN A 274 7.84 -42.71 12.52
CA GLN A 274 8.04 -43.73 13.55
C GLN A 274 8.62 -43.15 14.84
N ALA A 275 9.58 -42.22 14.75
CA ALA A 275 10.13 -41.54 15.91
C ALA A 275 9.08 -40.72 16.66
N VAL A 276 8.22 -40.00 15.93
CA VAL A 276 7.09 -39.26 16.53
C VAL A 276 6.14 -40.19 17.26
N VAL A 277 5.70 -41.29 16.62
CA VAL A 277 4.79 -42.27 17.26
C VAL A 277 5.45 -42.93 18.48
N ALA A 278 6.74 -43.26 18.40
CA ALA A 278 7.47 -43.84 19.52
C ALA A 278 7.53 -42.87 20.71
N TRP A 279 7.87 -41.60 20.46
CA TRP A 279 7.88 -40.56 21.49
C TRP A 279 6.50 -40.40 22.13
N CYS A 280 5.43 -40.33 21.34
CA CYS A 280 4.08 -40.18 21.87
C CYS A 280 3.65 -41.40 22.74
N ARG A 281 4.02 -42.62 22.35
CA ARG A 281 3.74 -43.82 23.15
C ARG A 281 4.52 -43.87 24.46
N GLU A 282 5.76 -43.38 24.46
CA GLU A 282 6.59 -43.29 25.67
C GLU A 282 6.02 -42.28 26.69
N HIS A 283 5.28 -41.28 26.22
CA HIS A 283 4.68 -40.23 27.04
C HIS A 283 3.17 -40.42 27.27
N ASP A 284 2.65 -41.65 27.09
CA ASP A 284 1.25 -42.03 27.32
C ASP A 284 0.22 -41.12 26.60
N ILE A 285 0.59 -40.61 25.42
CA ILE A 285 -0.32 -39.83 24.58
C ILE A 285 -1.41 -40.74 23.99
N SER A 286 -2.65 -40.26 23.93
CA SER A 286 -3.77 -41.06 23.44
C SER A 286 -3.60 -41.50 21.98
N ASP A 287 -4.13 -42.68 21.62
CA ASP A 287 -4.09 -43.19 20.24
C ASP A 287 -4.79 -42.26 19.23
N GLU A 288 -5.75 -41.44 19.69
CA GLU A 288 -6.38 -40.43 18.86
C GLU A 288 -5.43 -39.28 18.53
N THR A 289 -4.78 -38.72 19.54
CA THR A 289 -3.78 -37.66 19.36
C THR A 289 -2.58 -38.17 18.57
N ILE A 290 -2.13 -39.42 18.80
CA ILE A 290 -1.05 -40.06 18.02
C ILE A 290 -1.40 -40.06 16.53
N ARG A 291 -2.63 -40.43 16.16
CA ARG A 291 -3.07 -40.44 14.75
C ARG A 291 -3.03 -39.05 14.13
N GLN A 292 -3.40 -38.01 14.86
CA GLN A 292 -3.37 -36.63 14.37
C GLN A 292 -1.93 -36.13 14.18
N VAL A 293 -1.10 -36.30 15.22
CA VAL A 293 0.29 -35.81 15.25
C VAL A 293 1.18 -36.58 14.27
N ALA A 294 0.89 -37.86 14.01
CA ALA A 294 1.64 -38.67 13.05
C ALA A 294 1.57 -38.10 11.62
N GLU A 295 0.56 -37.30 11.27
CA GLU A 295 0.41 -36.69 9.93
C GLU A 295 1.24 -35.40 9.75
N LEU A 296 1.63 -34.73 10.84
CA LEU A 296 2.38 -33.48 10.80
C LEU A 296 3.72 -33.56 10.05
N PRO A 297 4.54 -34.63 10.17
CA PRO A 297 5.75 -34.77 9.37
C PRO A 297 5.53 -34.59 7.86
N ASP A 298 4.41 -35.09 7.33
CA ASP A 298 4.13 -35.00 5.90
C ASP A 298 3.70 -33.60 5.48
N LEU A 299 2.90 -32.95 6.32
CA LEU A 299 2.50 -31.57 6.10
C LEU A 299 3.73 -30.65 6.13
N VAL A 300 4.64 -30.84 7.08
CA VAL A 300 5.91 -30.10 7.13
C VAL A 300 6.74 -30.35 5.86
N LEU A 301 6.92 -31.61 5.45
CA LEU A 301 7.66 -31.93 4.21
C LEU A 301 7.04 -31.28 2.97
N ARG A 302 5.70 -31.20 2.91
CA ARG A 302 4.97 -30.52 1.85
C ARG A 302 5.26 -29.01 1.84
N TYR A 303 5.25 -28.35 2.98
CA TYR A 303 5.64 -26.93 3.07
C TYR A 303 7.12 -26.71 2.75
N GLU A 304 8.03 -27.52 3.28
CA GLU A 304 9.45 -27.39 2.96
C GLU A 304 9.71 -27.55 1.46
N ALA A 305 9.06 -28.52 0.80
CA ALA A 305 9.17 -28.69 -0.64
C ALA A 305 8.69 -27.44 -1.40
N ARG A 306 7.57 -26.85 -0.97
CA ARG A 306 7.07 -25.60 -1.55
C ARG A 306 8.02 -24.42 -1.30
N PHE A 307 8.53 -24.29 -0.08
CA PHE A 307 9.44 -23.21 0.29
C PHE A 307 10.74 -23.28 -0.51
N ARG A 308 11.25 -24.48 -0.77
CA ARG A 308 12.41 -24.68 -1.67
C ARG A 308 12.10 -24.29 -3.10
N ALA A 309 10.92 -24.66 -3.61
CA ALA A 309 10.49 -24.27 -4.96
C ALA A 309 10.34 -22.75 -5.13
N ASP A 310 9.87 -22.05 -4.10
CA ASP A 310 9.63 -20.61 -4.15
C ASP A 310 10.80 -19.73 -3.67
N GLY A 311 11.93 -20.36 -3.31
CA GLY A 311 13.18 -19.69 -2.91
C GLY A 311 13.25 -19.25 -1.44
N LEU A 312 12.25 -19.58 -0.62
CA LEU A 312 12.21 -19.25 0.81
C LEU A 312 13.18 -20.12 1.63
N LEU A 313 13.45 -21.33 1.17
CA LEU A 313 14.35 -22.29 1.79
C LEU A 313 15.42 -22.72 0.77
N LYS A 314 16.65 -22.93 1.22
CA LYS A 314 17.74 -23.45 0.37
C LYS A 314 17.40 -24.86 -0.16
N PRO A 315 17.97 -25.32 -1.29
CA PRO A 315 17.65 -26.63 -1.87
C PRO A 315 17.80 -27.84 -0.93
N ASP A 316 18.75 -27.78 -0.01
CA ASP A 316 19.02 -28.75 1.06
C ASP A 316 18.55 -28.29 2.44
N GLY A 317 17.91 -27.11 2.50
CA GLY A 317 17.42 -26.51 3.73
C GLY A 317 16.27 -27.29 4.32
N ARG A 318 16.22 -27.25 5.66
CA ARG A 318 15.15 -27.80 6.49
C ARG A 318 14.82 -26.80 7.60
N ILE A 319 13.62 -26.90 8.14
CA ILE A 319 13.14 -26.06 9.22
C ILE A 319 13.26 -26.84 10.53
N GLU A 320 14.02 -26.30 11.47
CA GLU A 320 14.29 -26.94 12.77
C GLU A 320 13.34 -26.43 13.86
N SER A 321 12.77 -25.23 13.70
CA SER A 321 11.87 -24.66 14.68
C SER A 321 10.86 -23.69 14.07
N VAL A 322 9.67 -23.64 14.67
CA VAL A 322 8.57 -22.71 14.32
C VAL A 322 8.44 -21.52 15.28
N TYR A 323 9.26 -21.46 16.33
CA TYR A 323 9.19 -20.43 17.38
C TYR A 323 9.36 -19.00 16.87
N GLY A 324 9.98 -18.83 15.70
CA GLY A 324 10.13 -17.54 15.03
C GLY A 324 8.79 -16.85 14.81
N TYR A 325 7.70 -17.60 14.62
CA TYR A 325 6.36 -17.03 14.48
C TYR A 325 5.92 -16.28 15.75
N ASP A 326 6.15 -16.89 16.91
CA ASP A 326 5.81 -16.31 18.21
C ASP A 326 6.76 -15.16 18.55
N PHE A 327 8.07 -15.29 18.33
CA PHE A 327 9.03 -14.21 18.57
C PHE A 327 8.79 -12.98 17.69
N GLY A 328 8.44 -13.17 16.41
CA GLY A 328 8.05 -12.06 15.54
C GLY A 328 6.76 -11.37 15.99
N ARG A 329 5.79 -12.14 16.51
CA ARG A 329 4.56 -11.56 17.10
C ARG A 329 4.84 -10.88 18.44
N ALA A 330 5.74 -11.41 19.28
CA ALA A 330 6.17 -10.81 20.54
C ALA A 330 6.68 -9.39 20.33
N VAL A 331 7.51 -9.16 19.31
CA VAL A 331 7.98 -7.81 18.96
C VAL A 331 6.81 -6.87 18.65
N ASN A 332 5.81 -7.32 17.90
CA ASN A 332 4.65 -6.48 17.56
C ASN A 332 3.66 -6.32 18.73
N MET A 333 3.51 -7.33 19.59
CA MET A 333 2.73 -7.26 20.83
C MET A 333 3.29 -6.20 21.78
N ALA A 334 4.61 -6.08 21.88
CA ALA A 334 5.24 -5.01 22.65
C ALA A 334 4.91 -3.61 22.09
N ARG A 335 4.92 -3.46 20.77
CA ARG A 335 4.60 -2.20 20.08
C ARG A 335 3.13 -1.82 20.24
N TRP A 336 2.22 -2.77 20.05
CA TRP A 336 0.78 -2.55 20.27
C TRP A 336 0.46 -2.24 21.72
N GLY A 337 1.09 -2.93 22.67
CA GLY A 337 0.94 -2.66 24.11
C GLY A 337 1.36 -1.24 24.47
N LEU A 338 2.49 -0.78 23.95
CA LEU A 338 2.97 0.59 24.13
C LEU A 338 2.00 1.61 23.52
N ASN A 339 1.59 1.41 22.27
CA ASN A 339 0.65 2.30 21.59
C ASN A 339 -0.72 2.36 22.26
N ALA A 340 -1.18 1.24 22.83
CA ALA A 340 -2.42 1.16 23.60
C ALA A 340 -2.28 1.75 25.03
N GLY A 341 -1.08 2.09 25.49
CA GLY A 341 -0.84 2.54 26.86
C GLY A 341 -1.02 1.44 27.90
N TYR A 342 -0.83 0.18 27.51
CA TYR A 342 -0.81 -0.97 28.42
C TYR A 342 0.57 -1.27 28.99
N CYS A 343 1.64 -0.68 28.45
CA CYS A 343 2.97 -0.74 29.06
C CYS A 343 3.78 0.52 28.74
N GLU A 344 4.84 0.73 29.52
CA GLU A 344 5.75 1.86 29.33
C GLU A 344 6.84 1.51 28.30
N ALA A 345 7.47 2.53 27.72
CA ALA A 345 8.48 2.35 26.67
C ALA A 345 9.65 1.45 27.10
N GLU A 346 10.11 1.58 28.34
CA GLU A 346 11.20 0.75 28.90
C GLU A 346 10.82 -0.75 28.95
N GLU A 347 9.57 -1.06 29.28
CA GLU A 347 9.08 -2.42 29.35
C GLU A 347 8.89 -3.01 27.94
N ALA A 348 8.33 -2.23 27.01
CA ALA A 348 8.21 -2.61 25.62
C ALA A 348 9.58 -2.90 24.99
N GLU A 349 10.57 -2.04 25.23
CA GLU A 349 11.94 -2.23 24.75
C GLU A 349 12.54 -3.53 25.30
N LYS A 350 12.41 -3.78 26.60
CA LYS A 350 12.88 -5.02 27.23
C LYS A 350 12.24 -6.26 26.60
N CYS A 351 10.93 -6.21 26.31
CA CYS A 351 10.21 -7.29 25.65
C CYS A 351 10.73 -7.54 24.23
N VAL A 352 10.93 -6.49 23.44
CA VAL A 352 11.50 -6.57 22.08
C VAL A 352 12.91 -7.17 22.11
N LEU A 353 13.79 -6.67 22.98
CA LEU A 353 15.14 -7.19 23.14
C LEU A 353 15.14 -8.66 23.59
N THR A 354 14.21 -9.06 24.47
CA THR A 354 14.06 -10.45 24.90
C THR A 354 13.62 -11.34 23.73
N ALA A 355 12.64 -10.92 22.94
CA ALA A 355 12.21 -11.66 21.74
C ALA A 355 13.35 -11.80 20.72
N GLY A 356 14.10 -10.72 20.48
CA GLY A 356 15.28 -10.74 19.62
C GLY A 356 16.37 -11.69 20.11
N GLY A 357 16.66 -11.66 21.41
CA GLY A 357 17.62 -12.57 22.05
C GLY A 357 17.21 -14.03 21.95
N ARG A 358 15.93 -14.36 22.22
CA ARG A 358 15.40 -15.73 22.08
C ARG A 358 15.43 -16.21 20.63
N ALA A 359 15.09 -15.35 19.67
CA ALA A 359 15.22 -15.67 18.25
C ALA A 359 16.69 -15.98 17.87
N GLY A 360 17.64 -15.17 18.34
CA GLY A 360 19.07 -15.37 18.12
C GLY A 360 19.64 -16.67 18.71
N GLN A 361 19.02 -17.23 19.75
CA GLN A 361 19.41 -18.52 20.34
C GLN A 361 18.90 -19.72 19.53
N VAL A 362 17.74 -19.59 18.88
CA VAL A 362 17.08 -20.67 18.14
C VAL A 362 17.53 -20.73 16.68
N TYR A 363 17.75 -19.59 16.05
CA TYR A 363 18.04 -19.49 14.62
C TYR A 363 19.46 -19.01 14.35
N SER A 364 19.99 -19.40 13.18
CA SER A 364 21.38 -19.11 12.77
C SER A 364 21.50 -18.05 11.66
N SER A 365 20.37 -17.57 11.12
CA SER A 365 20.34 -16.56 10.06
C SER A 365 18.92 -15.99 9.88
N TRP A 366 18.82 -14.81 9.26
CA TRP A 366 17.53 -14.24 8.84
C TRP A 366 16.69 -15.20 7.98
N GLY A 367 17.34 -15.93 7.07
CA GLY A 367 16.67 -16.93 6.23
C GLY A 367 16.08 -18.09 7.04
N SER A 368 16.84 -18.62 8.00
CA SER A 368 16.37 -19.69 8.90
C SER A 368 15.21 -19.22 9.78
N PHE A 369 15.35 -18.02 10.38
CA PHE A 369 14.30 -17.38 11.16
C PHE A 369 13.02 -17.18 10.33
N SER A 370 13.16 -16.65 9.12
CA SER A 370 12.03 -16.43 8.22
C SER A 370 11.33 -17.74 7.85
N ALA A 371 12.07 -18.81 7.59
CA ALA A 371 11.47 -20.10 7.26
C ALA A 371 10.68 -20.65 8.46
N GLY A 372 11.23 -20.55 9.67
CA GLY A 372 10.52 -20.90 10.90
C GLY A 372 9.27 -20.07 11.15
N TYR A 373 9.35 -18.75 10.97
CA TYR A 373 8.22 -17.82 11.07
C TYR A 373 7.08 -18.22 10.12
N VAL A 374 7.41 -18.42 8.84
CA VAL A 374 6.39 -18.72 7.83
C VAL A 374 5.78 -20.10 8.06
N LEU A 375 6.58 -21.13 8.38
CA LEU A 375 6.03 -22.46 8.69
C LEU A 375 5.11 -22.42 9.92
N GLY A 376 5.51 -21.75 10.99
CA GLY A 376 4.68 -21.61 12.20
C GLY A 376 3.33 -20.96 11.90
N ARG A 377 3.33 -19.90 11.07
CA ARG A 377 2.10 -19.26 10.60
C ARG A 377 1.24 -20.20 9.74
N MET A 378 1.85 -20.96 8.83
CA MET A 378 1.12 -21.84 7.92
C MET A 378 0.46 -23.01 8.64
N LEU A 379 1.17 -23.62 9.60
CA LEU A 379 0.62 -24.72 10.40
C LEU A 379 -0.53 -24.27 11.32
N ARG A 380 -0.65 -22.96 11.57
CA ARG A 380 -1.77 -22.39 12.33
C ARG A 380 -2.99 -22.03 11.47
N PHE A 381 -2.81 -21.66 10.20
CA PHE A 381 -3.88 -21.01 9.43
C PHE A 381 -4.10 -21.49 7.99
N ASP A 382 -3.17 -22.24 7.40
CA ASP A 382 -3.21 -22.54 5.96
C ASP A 382 -3.55 -24.00 5.63
N GLU A 383 -3.46 -24.92 6.60
CA GLU A 383 -3.86 -26.35 6.47
C GLU A 383 -3.28 -27.11 5.25
N GLY A 384 -2.27 -26.56 4.57
CA GLY A 384 -1.61 -27.14 3.39
C GLY A 384 -2.15 -26.65 2.05
N GLU A 385 -3.02 -25.64 2.04
CA GLU A 385 -3.70 -25.12 0.85
C GLU A 385 -2.82 -24.19 -0.01
N PHE A 386 -1.76 -23.61 0.56
CA PHE A 386 -0.94 -22.57 -0.09
C PHE A 386 -1.78 -21.37 -0.56
N GLY A 387 -2.73 -20.98 0.29
CA GLY A 387 -3.72 -19.94 0.03
C GLY A 387 -3.15 -18.54 0.18
N GLU A 388 -4.02 -17.59 0.52
CA GLU A 388 -3.64 -16.18 0.65
C GLU A 388 -2.62 -15.95 1.78
N TRP A 389 -2.75 -16.68 2.90
CA TRP A 389 -1.80 -16.62 4.00
C TRP A 389 -0.37 -16.98 3.57
N TYR A 390 -0.23 -18.01 2.74
CA TYR A 390 1.05 -18.41 2.18
C TYR A 390 1.61 -17.32 1.25
N LYS A 391 0.80 -16.82 0.32
CA LYS A 391 1.22 -15.79 -0.65
C LYS A 391 1.70 -14.51 0.02
N ARG A 392 1.02 -14.05 1.07
CA ARG A 392 1.42 -12.89 1.87
C ARG A 392 2.71 -13.16 2.65
N SER A 393 2.83 -14.33 3.28
CA SER A 393 4.03 -14.68 4.04
C SER A 393 5.28 -14.82 3.16
N LEU A 394 5.12 -15.39 1.95
CA LEU A 394 6.17 -15.48 0.95
C LEU A 394 6.59 -14.10 0.44
N ALA A 395 5.64 -13.17 0.32
CA ALA A 395 5.95 -11.82 -0.10
C ALA A 395 6.69 -11.02 0.97
N GLY A 396 6.23 -11.07 2.22
CA GLY A 396 6.95 -10.51 3.36
C GLY A 396 8.39 -11.04 3.42
N HIS A 397 8.56 -12.35 3.23
CA HIS A 397 9.89 -12.96 3.12
C HIS A 397 10.74 -12.33 2.01
N ARG A 398 10.21 -12.22 0.78
CA ARG A 398 10.96 -11.67 -0.37
C ARG A 398 11.34 -10.22 -0.15
N VAL A 399 10.41 -9.39 0.33
CA VAL A 399 10.70 -7.98 0.67
C VAL A 399 11.86 -7.92 1.65
N LEU A 400 11.80 -8.69 2.73
CA LEU A 400 12.84 -8.64 3.75
C LEU A 400 14.17 -9.27 3.28
N ALA A 401 14.13 -10.31 2.47
CA ALA A 401 15.33 -11.03 2.02
C ALA A 401 16.02 -10.40 0.81
N GLU A 402 15.31 -9.59 0.01
CA GLU A 402 15.80 -9.12 -1.30
C GLU A 402 15.89 -7.59 -1.40
N ASP A 403 15.05 -6.84 -0.69
CA ASP A 403 15.06 -5.38 -0.76
C ASP A 403 16.41 -4.84 -0.23
N PRO A 404 17.17 -4.04 -1.02
CA PRO A 404 18.46 -3.48 -0.59
C PRO A 404 18.37 -2.65 0.69
N ASP A 405 17.20 -2.07 0.96
CA ASP A 405 16.96 -1.22 2.12
C ASP A 405 16.50 -2.00 3.35
N SER A 406 16.26 -3.30 3.20
CA SER A 406 15.81 -4.18 4.27
C SER A 406 16.81 -4.26 5.44
N PRO A 407 16.32 -4.27 6.70
CA PRO A 407 17.16 -4.53 7.85
C PRO A 407 17.91 -5.86 7.75
N TRP A 408 17.33 -6.89 7.12
CA TRP A 408 17.96 -8.21 7.03
C TRP A 408 19.12 -8.26 6.01
N ARG A 409 19.17 -7.26 5.12
CA ARG A 409 20.26 -7.06 4.16
C ARG A 409 21.35 -6.16 4.71
N ARG A 410 20.97 -5.22 5.57
CA ARG A 410 21.87 -4.21 6.15
C ARG A 410 22.52 -4.67 7.45
N MET A 411 21.84 -5.48 8.27
CA MET A 411 22.34 -6.02 9.54
C MET A 411 22.67 -7.51 9.44
N ALA A 412 23.81 -7.89 10.00
CA ALA A 412 24.13 -9.29 10.22
C ALA A 412 23.14 -9.91 11.22
N TRP A 413 22.95 -11.23 11.13
CA TRP A 413 22.20 -11.99 12.13
C TRP A 413 23.04 -12.16 13.40
N GLY A 414 22.42 -11.94 14.57
CA GLY A 414 23.06 -12.11 15.88
C GLY A 414 23.58 -10.80 16.45
#